data_AF-A0A958MCV7-F1
#
_entry.id   AF-A0A958MCV7-F1
#
_cell.length_a   1.000
_cell.length_b   1.000
_cell.length_c   1.000
_cell.angle_alpha   90.00
_cell.angle_beta   90.00
_cell.angle_gamma   90.00
#
_symmetry.space_group_name_H-M   'P 1'
#
loop_
_entity.id
_entity.type
_entity.pdbx_description
1 polymer ?
#
loop_
_entity_poly.entity_id
_entity_poly.type
_entity_poly.pdbx_seq_one_letter_code
_entity_poly.pdbx_strand_id
1 'polypeptide(L)'
;MKFFKSLNQLAMLIDGFIFFASLVTFVSWFFNDGWLQWSHTPGLSPFTSFSLMLMSGARLADQMWETWSKPMTLAILGIVACGNFSSLWIQLLSPELFLKTIPHTVPTSALTSIGLILFCFYEVLVVIRRSPDSAFIVDDILLHLALFPGGLSLLGHVLGVDLYMRSGVDYRVGIGYFEMLLMGSFAVAAVFSNPNLFMWRFLNKSRLNRLTFALLFINQYVAPLLVGILFRSPQLSTRSIGIEFYVMVAGVLATLIFLLINAFCRNCLDY
;
A
#
# COMPACT_ATOMS: atom_id res chain seq x y z
N MET A 1 18.10 20.61 -6.90
CA MET A 1 17.06 21.37 -6.19
C MET A 1 15.74 21.53 -6.96
N LYS A 2 15.71 22.02 -8.22
CA LYS A 2 14.45 22.21 -8.96
C LYS A 2 13.63 20.92 -9.17
N PHE A 3 14.29 19.80 -9.46
CA PHE A 3 13.63 18.49 -9.66
C PHE A 3 12.82 18.03 -8.43
N PHE A 4 13.44 17.99 -7.25
CA PHE A 4 12.75 17.59 -6.02
C PHE A 4 11.65 18.58 -5.58
N LYS A 5 11.82 19.88 -5.86
CA LYS A 5 10.74 20.85 -5.62
C LYS A 5 9.50 20.53 -6.47
N SER A 6 9.69 20.14 -7.73
CA SER A 6 8.60 19.70 -8.61
C SER A 6 7.96 18.39 -8.15
N LEU A 7 8.75 17.43 -7.65
CA LEU A 7 8.22 16.17 -7.12
C LEU A 7 7.41 16.37 -5.86
N ASN A 8 7.84 17.24 -4.94
CA ASN A 8 7.05 17.57 -3.75
C ASN A 8 5.72 18.25 -4.11
N GLN A 9 5.70 19.13 -5.13
CA GLN A 9 4.46 19.71 -5.62
C GLN A 9 3.51 18.66 -6.19
N LEU A 10 4.05 17.70 -6.93
CA LEU A 10 3.27 16.58 -7.45
C LEU A 10 2.75 15.69 -6.31
N ALA A 11 3.57 15.41 -5.29
CA ALA A 11 3.15 14.67 -4.11
C ALA A 11 1.97 15.35 -3.41
N MET A 12 2.04 16.67 -3.19
CA MET A 12 0.91 17.45 -2.64
C MET A 12 -0.37 17.32 -3.45
N LEU A 13 -0.28 17.38 -4.79
CA LEU A 13 -1.45 17.21 -5.65
C LEU A 13 -2.05 15.80 -5.54
N ILE A 14 -1.19 14.79 -5.48
CA ILE A 14 -1.62 13.39 -5.30
C ILE A 14 -2.26 13.20 -3.92
N ASP A 15 -1.65 13.72 -2.85
CA ASP A 15 -2.21 13.66 -1.50
C ASP A 15 -3.56 14.40 -1.43
N GLY A 16 -3.68 15.56 -2.09
CA GLY A 16 -4.93 16.29 -2.23
C GLY A 16 -6.00 15.45 -2.93
N PHE A 17 -5.68 14.83 -4.06
CA PHE A 17 -6.58 13.92 -4.75
C PHE A 17 -7.03 12.76 -3.85
N ILE A 18 -6.10 12.10 -3.15
CA ILE A 18 -6.41 10.99 -2.23
C ILE A 18 -7.33 11.49 -1.11
N PHE A 19 -7.03 12.64 -0.51
CA PHE A 19 -7.84 13.22 0.56
C PHE A 19 -9.29 13.45 0.10
N PHE A 20 -9.49 14.14 -1.03
CA PHE A 20 -10.82 14.43 -1.54
C PHE A 20 -11.57 13.17 -1.98
N ALA A 21 -10.91 12.27 -2.70
CA ALA A 21 -11.51 11.01 -3.13
C ALA A 21 -11.97 10.15 -1.93
N SER A 22 -11.11 10.08 -0.90
CA SER A 22 -11.40 9.33 0.32
C SER A 22 -12.50 9.99 1.15
N LEU A 23 -12.52 11.32 1.24
CA LEU A 23 -13.58 12.07 1.92
C LEU A 23 -14.94 11.85 1.25
N VAL A 24 -15.02 12.00 -0.07
CA VAL A 24 -16.27 11.78 -0.83
C VAL A 24 -16.75 10.35 -0.64
N THR A 25 -15.85 9.38 -0.70
CA THR A 25 -16.22 7.97 -0.52
C THR A 25 -16.68 7.71 0.92
N PHE A 26 -15.97 8.22 1.92
CA PHE A 26 -16.37 8.12 3.32
C PHE A 26 -17.76 8.72 3.57
N VAL A 27 -18.04 9.92 3.04
CA VAL A 27 -19.35 10.57 3.18
C VAL A 27 -20.44 9.77 2.45
N SER A 28 -20.14 9.19 1.28
CA SER A 28 -21.13 8.41 0.52
C SER A 28 -21.65 7.17 1.25
N TRP A 29 -20.85 6.61 2.17
CA TRP A 29 -21.26 5.47 3.01
C TRP A 29 -22.42 5.80 3.95
N PHE A 30 -22.65 7.08 4.27
CA PHE A 30 -23.80 7.49 5.09
C PHE A 30 -25.12 7.57 4.30
N PHE A 31 -25.07 7.57 2.97
CA PHE A 31 -26.25 7.81 2.12
C PHE A 31 -26.65 6.63 1.24
N ASN A 32 -25.69 5.80 0.79
CA ASN A 32 -25.98 4.78 -0.24
C ASN A 32 -25.08 3.54 -0.15
N ASP A 33 -24.78 3.06 1.07
CA ASP A 33 -23.90 1.90 1.32
C ASP A 33 -22.52 1.97 0.61
N GLY A 34 -22.06 3.18 0.27
CA GLY A 34 -20.78 3.46 -0.38
C GLY A 34 -20.85 3.68 -1.90
N TRP A 35 -20.12 4.68 -2.39
CA TRP A 35 -19.96 4.96 -3.81
C TRP A 35 -19.10 3.88 -4.48
N LEU A 36 -19.45 3.49 -5.71
CA LEU A 36 -18.71 2.51 -6.54
C LEU A 36 -18.71 1.07 -6.00
N GLN A 37 -19.68 0.67 -5.17
CA GLN A 37 -19.98 -0.76 -4.99
C GLN A 37 -20.66 -1.29 -6.25
N TRP A 38 -19.98 -2.15 -7.01
CA TRP A 38 -20.63 -2.93 -8.04
C TRP A 38 -21.14 -4.23 -7.41
N SER A 39 -22.25 -4.74 -7.92
CA SER A 39 -23.04 -5.83 -7.33
C SER A 39 -22.27 -7.11 -6.98
N HIS A 40 -21.02 -7.28 -7.44
CA HIS A 40 -20.19 -8.44 -7.15
C HIS A 40 -18.67 -8.15 -6.99
N THR A 41 -18.26 -6.87 -6.88
CA THR A 41 -16.84 -6.52 -6.69
C THR A 41 -16.64 -5.72 -5.41
N PRO A 42 -15.57 -5.97 -4.64
CA PRO A 42 -15.27 -5.18 -3.46
C PRO A 42 -15.08 -3.70 -3.84
N GLY A 43 -15.73 -2.81 -3.08
CA GLY A 43 -15.56 -1.37 -3.17
C GLY A 43 -14.56 -0.86 -2.14
N LEU A 44 -14.36 0.46 -2.09
CA LEU A 44 -13.56 1.10 -1.05
C LEU A 44 -14.36 1.18 0.25
N SER A 45 -13.90 0.48 1.29
CA SER A 45 -14.59 0.45 2.60
C SER A 45 -14.65 1.84 3.27
N PRO A 46 -15.59 2.11 4.20
CA PRO A 46 -15.63 3.38 4.91
C PRO A 46 -14.40 3.53 5.81
N PHE A 47 -13.91 2.45 6.39
CA PHE A 47 -12.70 2.47 7.23
C PHE A 47 -11.42 2.68 6.42
N THR A 48 -11.32 2.09 5.22
CA THR A 48 -10.21 2.35 4.29
C THR A 48 -10.24 3.81 3.84
N SER A 49 -11.42 4.31 3.45
CA SER A 49 -11.63 5.71 3.07
C SER A 49 -11.20 6.65 4.21
N PHE A 50 -11.67 6.39 5.42
CA PHE A 50 -11.32 7.18 6.59
C PHE A 50 -9.81 7.15 6.88
N SER A 51 -9.19 5.96 6.77
CA SER A 51 -7.75 5.80 6.96
C SER A 51 -6.93 6.61 5.96
N LEU A 52 -7.25 6.50 4.66
CA LEU A 52 -6.56 7.24 3.60
C LEU A 52 -6.78 8.75 3.73
N MET A 53 -7.99 9.18 4.08
CA MET A 53 -8.31 10.58 4.36
C MET A 53 -7.45 11.13 5.51
N LEU A 54 -7.35 10.39 6.63
CA LEU A 54 -6.55 10.82 7.77
C LEU A 54 -5.04 10.86 7.45
N MET A 55 -4.52 9.83 6.76
CA MET A 55 -3.10 9.78 6.40
C MET A 55 -2.70 10.88 5.42
N SER A 56 -3.45 11.04 4.32
CA SER A 56 -3.21 12.12 3.35
C SER A 56 -3.43 13.50 3.96
N GLY A 57 -4.47 13.65 4.78
CA GLY A 57 -4.77 14.90 5.50
C GLY A 57 -3.66 15.29 6.47
N ALA A 58 -3.12 14.35 7.24
CA ALA A 58 -2.00 14.61 8.15
C ALA A 58 -0.73 15.04 7.39
N ARG A 59 -0.45 14.42 6.24
CA ARG A 59 0.69 14.78 5.39
C ARG A 59 0.53 16.15 4.73
N LEU A 60 -0.68 16.47 4.25
CA LEU A 60 -1.01 17.80 3.71
C LEU A 60 -0.88 18.87 4.81
N ALA A 61 -1.41 18.61 6.00
CA ALA A 61 -1.35 19.52 7.13
C ALA A 61 0.10 19.82 7.54
N ASP A 62 0.97 18.80 7.62
CA ASP A 62 2.39 18.95 7.92
C ASP A 62 3.14 19.81 6.87
N GLN A 63 2.68 19.77 5.61
CA GLN A 63 3.29 20.53 4.51
C GLN A 63 2.71 21.96 4.35
N MET A 64 1.44 22.17 4.70
CA MET A 64 0.72 23.42 4.44
C MET A 64 0.62 24.33 5.67
N TRP A 65 0.70 23.79 6.88
CA TRP A 65 0.48 24.55 8.11
C TRP A 65 1.71 24.56 9.01
N GLU A 66 2.30 25.73 9.18
CA GLU A 66 3.48 25.90 10.05
C GLU A 66 3.20 25.56 11.53
N THR A 67 1.96 25.70 11.98
CA THR A 67 1.53 25.40 13.35
C THR A 67 1.20 23.92 13.58
N TRP A 68 1.24 23.09 12.53
CA TRP A 68 0.93 21.67 12.66
C TRP A 68 2.06 20.97 13.41
N SER A 69 1.70 20.26 14.48
CA SER A 69 2.70 19.66 15.37
C SER A 69 2.95 18.20 15.01
N LYS A 70 4.23 17.77 15.06
CA LYS A 70 4.60 16.37 14.85
C LYS A 70 3.82 15.39 15.75
N PRO A 71 3.56 15.68 17.05
CA PRO A 71 2.71 14.82 17.88
C PRO A 71 1.31 14.61 17.31
N MET A 72 0.73 15.62 16.64
CA MET A 72 -0.58 15.51 16.00
C MET A 72 -0.55 14.56 14.80
N THR A 73 0.47 14.66 13.95
CA THR A 73 0.71 13.69 12.87
C THR A 73 0.85 12.28 13.44
N LEU A 74 1.68 12.08 14.46
CA LEU A 74 1.88 10.77 15.09
C LEU A 74 0.59 10.21 15.71
N ALA A 75 -0.22 11.05 16.35
CA ALA A 75 -1.50 10.64 16.92
C ALA A 75 -2.46 10.16 15.82
N ILE A 76 -2.57 10.89 14.71
CA ILE A 76 -3.41 10.49 13.56
C ILE A 76 -2.92 9.18 12.96
N LEU A 77 -1.61 9.04 12.73
CA LEU A 77 -1.02 7.79 12.22
C LEU A 77 -1.27 6.62 13.20
N GLY A 78 -1.19 6.86 14.51
CA GLY A 78 -1.51 5.88 15.54
C GLY A 78 -2.97 5.44 15.52
N ILE A 79 -3.91 6.37 15.36
CA ILE A 79 -5.34 6.07 15.20
C ILE A 79 -5.56 5.17 13.98
N VAL A 80 -4.95 5.50 12.84
CA VAL A 80 -5.09 4.74 11.61
C VAL A 80 -4.47 3.34 11.75
N ALA A 81 -3.25 3.24 12.29
CA ALA A 81 -2.57 1.96 12.49
C ALA A 81 -3.36 1.04 13.43
N CYS A 82 -3.78 1.54 14.59
CA CYS A 82 -4.56 0.77 15.56
C CYS A 82 -5.95 0.39 15.05
N GLY A 83 -6.62 1.27 14.30
CA GLY A 83 -7.91 0.98 13.67
C GLY A 83 -7.83 -0.13 12.62
N ASN A 84 -6.78 -0.12 11.79
CA ASN A 84 -6.55 -1.19 10.81
C ASN A 84 -6.08 -2.49 11.48
N PHE A 85 -5.31 -2.41 12.57
CA PHE A 85 -4.99 -3.59 13.38
C PHE A 85 -6.24 -4.23 13.97
N SER A 86 -7.18 -3.43 14.49
CA SER A 86 -8.47 -3.91 14.96
C SER A 86 -9.30 -4.54 13.83
N SER A 87 -9.35 -3.91 12.65
CA SER A 87 -10.05 -4.45 11.47
C SER A 87 -9.50 -5.81 11.02
N LEU A 88 -8.18 -5.97 11.05
CA LEU A 88 -7.50 -7.23 10.78
C LEU A 88 -7.88 -8.31 11.81
N TRP A 89 -7.86 -7.97 13.11
CA TRP A 89 -8.27 -8.91 14.17
C TRP A 89 -9.72 -9.35 14.05
N ILE A 90 -10.63 -8.41 13.75
CA ILE A 90 -12.05 -8.71 13.52
C ILE A 90 -12.20 -9.76 12.41
N GLN A 91 -11.47 -9.60 11.31
CA GLN A 91 -11.54 -10.53 10.18
C GLN A 91 -10.93 -11.90 10.46
N LEU A 92 -9.87 -11.95 11.27
CA LEU A 92 -9.22 -13.22 11.63
C LEU A 92 -10.01 -14.01 12.67
N LEU A 93 -10.66 -13.34 13.62
CA LEU A 93 -11.29 -14.00 14.77
C LEU A 93 -12.80 -14.15 14.65
N SER A 94 -13.50 -13.14 14.14
CA SER A 94 -14.96 -13.10 14.22
C SER A 94 -15.61 -12.28 13.08
N PRO A 95 -15.31 -12.59 11.80
CA PRO A 95 -15.84 -11.83 10.67
C PRO A 95 -17.37 -11.87 10.59
N GLU A 96 -17.99 -13.03 10.87
CA GLU A 96 -19.44 -13.17 10.82
C GLU A 96 -20.17 -12.37 11.89
N LEU A 97 -19.60 -12.31 13.10
CA LEU A 97 -20.22 -11.59 14.22
C LEU A 97 -20.28 -10.09 13.90
N PHE A 98 -19.20 -9.52 13.39
CA PHE A 98 -19.15 -8.11 13.01
C PHE A 98 -20.19 -7.77 11.93
N LEU A 99 -20.24 -8.58 10.86
CA LEU A 99 -21.17 -8.35 9.75
C LEU A 99 -22.65 -8.55 10.17
N LYS A 100 -22.93 -9.43 11.15
CA LYS A 100 -24.26 -9.56 11.74
C LYS A 100 -24.64 -8.35 12.60
N THR A 101 -23.69 -7.77 13.33
CA THR A 101 -23.94 -6.61 14.20
C THR A 101 -24.10 -5.31 13.42
N ILE A 102 -23.32 -5.10 12.34
CA ILE A 102 -23.35 -3.87 11.54
C ILE A 102 -23.42 -4.23 10.04
N PRO A 103 -24.59 -4.66 9.53
CA PRO A 103 -24.70 -5.25 8.18
C PRO A 103 -24.48 -4.26 7.03
N HIS A 104 -24.66 -2.96 7.29
CA HIS A 104 -24.47 -1.87 6.32
C HIS A 104 -23.05 -1.31 6.30
N THR A 105 -22.13 -1.87 7.08
CA THR A 105 -20.75 -1.39 7.17
C THR A 105 -19.78 -2.55 6.98
N VAL A 106 -18.75 -2.33 6.18
CA VAL A 106 -17.74 -3.36 5.88
C VAL A 106 -16.39 -2.97 6.48
N PRO A 107 -15.69 -3.88 7.19
CA PRO A 107 -14.35 -3.58 7.71
C PRO A 107 -13.33 -3.45 6.58
N THR A 108 -12.21 -2.75 6.84
CA THR A 108 -11.06 -2.71 5.92
C THR A 108 -10.51 -4.11 5.72
N SER A 109 -10.38 -4.62 4.49
CA SER A 109 -9.89 -5.99 4.22
C SER A 109 -8.57 -6.30 4.95
N ALA A 110 -8.32 -7.57 5.27
CA ALA A 110 -7.09 -7.98 5.97
C ALA A 110 -5.82 -7.56 5.20
N LEU A 111 -5.81 -7.74 3.88
CA LEU A 111 -4.71 -7.35 3.00
C LEU A 111 -4.50 -5.83 3.00
N THR A 112 -5.57 -5.05 2.89
CA THR A 112 -5.52 -3.58 2.96
C THR A 112 -5.03 -3.10 4.32
N SER A 113 -5.51 -3.72 5.39
CA SER A 113 -5.12 -3.40 6.76
C SER A 113 -3.62 -3.56 6.95
N ILE A 114 -3.04 -4.65 6.46
CA ILE A 114 -1.58 -4.87 6.46
C ILE A 114 -0.87 -3.73 5.70
N GLY A 115 -1.34 -3.39 4.50
CA GLY A 115 -0.74 -2.32 3.70
C GLY A 115 -0.78 -0.96 4.40
N LEU A 116 -1.93 -0.59 4.97
CA LEU A 116 -2.10 0.67 5.70
C LEU A 116 -1.25 0.73 6.98
N ILE A 117 -1.17 -0.37 7.74
CA ILE A 117 -0.29 -0.45 8.92
C ILE A 117 1.17 -0.23 8.53
N LEU A 118 1.63 -0.85 7.42
CA LEU A 118 2.99 -0.66 6.92
C LEU A 118 3.25 0.77 6.44
N PHE A 119 2.28 1.39 5.75
CA PHE A 119 2.36 2.81 5.41
C PHE A 119 2.40 3.71 6.65
N CYS A 120 1.62 3.43 7.68
CA CYS A 120 1.67 4.18 8.93
C CYS A 120 3.04 4.04 9.61
N PHE A 121 3.62 2.84 9.64
CA PHE A 121 4.97 2.66 10.16
C PHE A 121 6.01 3.43 9.36
N TYR A 122 5.90 3.43 8.03
CA TYR A 122 6.75 4.26 7.17
C TYR A 122 6.64 5.74 7.54
N GLU A 123 5.42 6.28 7.61
CA GLU A 123 5.20 7.70 7.94
C GLU A 123 5.71 8.06 9.36
N VAL A 124 5.46 7.19 10.35
CA VAL A 124 5.96 7.38 11.71
C VAL A 124 7.48 7.49 11.71
N LEU A 125 8.16 6.62 10.97
CA LEU A 125 9.62 6.70 10.84
C LEU A 125 10.04 8.01 10.18
N VAL A 126 9.39 8.44 9.09
CA VAL A 126 9.69 9.72 8.42
C VAL A 126 9.49 10.93 9.34
N VAL A 127 8.49 10.90 10.22
CA VAL A 127 8.20 12.00 11.16
C VAL A 127 9.22 12.06 12.30
N ILE A 128 9.54 10.90 12.89
CA ILE A 128 10.45 10.78 14.05
C ILE A 128 11.91 10.96 13.63
N ARG A 129 12.29 10.42 12.48
CA ARG A 129 13.66 10.49 11.95
C ARG A 129 13.63 10.92 10.48
N ARG A 130 14.62 11.70 10.06
CA ARG A 130 14.92 11.77 8.62
C ARG A 130 15.38 10.37 8.19
N SER A 131 14.94 9.90 7.02
CA SER A 131 15.33 8.59 6.47
C SER A 131 16.84 8.40 6.63
N PRO A 132 17.27 7.41 7.42
CA PRO A 132 18.66 7.32 7.84
C PRO A 132 19.54 6.92 6.68
N ASP A 133 20.77 7.42 6.68
CA ASP A 133 21.83 6.93 5.80
C ASP A 133 22.42 5.63 6.37
N SER A 134 21.57 4.60 6.49
CA SER A 134 21.96 3.30 7.03
C SER A 134 21.86 2.21 5.96
N ALA A 135 22.62 1.13 6.13
CA ALA A 135 22.53 -0.04 5.26
C ALA A 135 21.14 -0.71 5.33
N PHE A 136 20.43 -0.52 6.44
CA PHE A 136 19.11 -1.06 6.67
C PHE A 136 18.08 -0.07 6.12
N ILE A 137 17.82 -0.19 4.81
CA ILE A 137 16.90 0.62 3.99
C ILE A 137 15.42 0.42 4.38
N VAL A 138 15.10 0.58 5.67
CA VAL A 138 13.79 0.28 6.27
C VAL A 138 12.67 1.01 5.54
N ASP A 139 12.89 2.26 5.17
CA ASP A 139 11.87 3.10 4.54
C ASP A 139 11.50 2.54 3.15
N ASP A 140 12.50 2.15 2.35
CA ASP A 140 12.30 1.47 1.07
C ASP A 140 11.64 0.09 1.24
N ILE A 141 12.03 -0.68 2.28
CA ILE A 141 11.44 -2.00 2.59
C ILE A 141 9.96 -1.85 2.94
N LEU A 142 9.60 -0.91 3.82
CA LEU A 142 8.22 -0.68 4.24
C LEU A 142 7.34 -0.26 3.06
N LEU A 143 7.82 0.61 2.17
CA LEU A 143 7.08 1.00 0.98
C LEU A 143 6.83 -0.18 0.02
N HIS A 144 7.83 -1.04 -0.20
CA HIS A 144 7.66 -2.24 -1.02
C HIS A 144 6.68 -3.24 -0.39
N LEU A 145 6.81 -3.49 0.92
CA LEU A 145 5.91 -4.39 1.63
C LEU A 145 4.48 -3.84 1.70
N ALA A 146 4.30 -2.52 1.81
CA ALA A 146 2.98 -1.89 1.80
C ALA A 146 2.26 -2.01 0.45
N LEU A 147 3.02 -2.12 -0.65
CA LEU A 147 2.49 -2.34 -2.01
C LEU A 147 2.16 -3.81 -2.30
N PHE A 148 2.75 -4.76 -1.57
CA PHE A 148 2.54 -6.19 -1.80
C PHE A 148 1.05 -6.62 -1.74
N PRO A 149 0.25 -6.21 -0.74
CA PRO A 149 -1.17 -6.56 -0.69
C PRO A 149 -1.97 -6.10 -1.92
N GLY A 150 -1.70 -4.87 -2.40
CA GLY A 150 -2.35 -4.34 -3.60
C GLY A 150 -1.95 -5.10 -4.87
N GLY A 151 -0.67 -5.45 -5.01
CA GLY A 151 -0.19 -6.29 -6.11
C GLY A 151 -0.80 -7.68 -6.12
N LEU A 152 -0.97 -8.28 -4.94
CA LEU A 152 -1.61 -9.59 -4.81
C LEU A 152 -3.08 -9.51 -5.19
N SER A 153 -3.79 -8.46 -4.78
CA SER A 153 -5.16 -8.24 -5.21
C SER A 153 -5.28 -8.02 -6.72
N LEU A 154 -4.37 -7.26 -7.34
CA LEU A 154 -4.35 -7.09 -8.80
C LEU A 154 -4.21 -8.43 -9.52
N LEU A 155 -3.33 -9.30 -9.02
CA LEU A 155 -3.17 -10.67 -9.51
C LEU A 155 -4.48 -11.46 -9.37
N GLY A 156 -5.16 -11.31 -8.23
CA GLY A 156 -6.49 -11.87 -7.98
C GLY A 156 -7.53 -11.42 -9.00
N HIS A 157 -7.58 -10.12 -9.30
CA HIS A 157 -8.51 -9.55 -10.28
C HIS A 157 -8.25 -10.06 -11.69
N VAL A 158 -6.99 -10.16 -12.13
CA VAL A 158 -6.67 -10.60 -13.49
C VAL A 158 -6.84 -12.12 -13.65
N LEU A 159 -6.51 -12.90 -12.63
CA LEU A 159 -6.60 -14.37 -12.68
C LEU A 159 -7.91 -14.93 -12.15
N GLY A 160 -8.81 -14.11 -11.60
CA GLY A 160 -10.04 -14.57 -10.94
C GLY A 160 -9.78 -15.41 -9.68
N VAL A 161 -8.81 -15.03 -8.85
CA VAL A 161 -8.55 -15.68 -7.55
C VAL A 161 -9.28 -14.94 -6.44
N ASP A 162 -10.40 -15.48 -5.98
CA ASP A 162 -11.23 -14.87 -4.93
C ASP A 162 -10.45 -14.62 -3.64
N LEU A 163 -9.58 -15.56 -3.26
CA LEU A 163 -8.76 -15.47 -2.04
C LEU A 163 -7.88 -14.22 -2.00
N TYR A 164 -7.44 -13.72 -3.15
CA TYR A 164 -6.57 -12.55 -3.23
C TYR A 164 -7.36 -11.23 -3.28
N MET A 165 -8.65 -11.29 -3.61
CA MET A 165 -9.49 -10.11 -3.83
C MET A 165 -10.40 -9.82 -2.65
N ARG A 166 -10.96 -10.85 -2.01
CA ARG A 166 -12.11 -10.72 -1.11
C ARG A 166 -12.13 -11.77 0.00
N SER A 167 -12.85 -11.44 1.06
CA SER A 167 -13.16 -12.36 2.15
C SER A 167 -14.04 -13.51 1.66
N GLY A 168 -13.86 -14.69 2.26
CA GLY A 168 -14.73 -15.84 2.04
C GLY A 168 -16.13 -15.69 2.63
N VAL A 169 -16.35 -14.68 3.48
CA VAL A 169 -17.61 -14.45 4.23
C VAL A 169 -18.52 -13.43 3.52
N ASP A 170 -17.97 -12.31 3.05
CA ASP A 170 -18.72 -11.25 2.38
C ASP A 170 -17.88 -10.66 1.24
N TYR A 171 -18.45 -10.60 0.04
CA TYR A 171 -17.77 -10.14 -1.17
C TYR A 171 -17.43 -8.64 -1.14
N ARG A 172 -18.12 -7.86 -0.32
CA ARG A 172 -17.88 -6.43 -0.13
C ARG A 172 -16.59 -6.18 0.65
N VAL A 173 -16.16 -7.14 1.47
CA VAL A 173 -14.91 -7.09 2.22
C VAL A 173 -13.78 -7.57 1.31
N GLY A 174 -13.08 -6.65 0.68
CA GLY A 174 -12.00 -6.96 -0.24
C GLY A 174 -11.27 -5.71 -0.72
N ILE A 175 -10.51 -5.84 -1.80
CA ILE A 175 -9.76 -4.74 -2.40
C ILE A 175 -10.27 -4.50 -3.81
N GLY A 176 -10.90 -3.36 -4.05
CA GLY A 176 -11.35 -2.92 -5.37
C GLY A 176 -10.28 -2.20 -6.17
N TYR A 177 -10.50 -2.01 -7.48
CA TYR A 177 -9.59 -1.24 -8.34
C TYR A 177 -9.38 0.21 -7.85
N PHE A 178 -10.45 0.85 -7.39
CA PHE A 178 -10.37 2.21 -6.88
C PHE A 178 -9.53 2.30 -5.60
N GLU A 179 -9.66 1.31 -4.72
CA GLU A 179 -8.82 1.20 -3.51
C GLU A 179 -7.35 0.98 -3.86
N MET A 180 -7.05 0.07 -4.79
CA MET A 180 -5.68 -0.14 -5.29
C MET A 180 -5.10 1.14 -5.89
N LEU A 181 -5.91 1.90 -6.65
CA LEU A 181 -5.49 3.17 -7.23
C LEU A 181 -5.14 4.20 -6.15
N LEU A 182 -5.96 4.34 -5.10
CA LEU A 182 -5.67 5.28 -4.01
C LEU A 182 -4.44 4.86 -3.20
N MET A 183 -4.29 3.58 -2.86
CA MET A 183 -3.12 3.07 -2.15
C MET A 183 -1.85 3.17 -2.98
N GLY A 184 -1.91 2.84 -4.28
CA GLY A 184 -0.81 3.02 -5.21
C GLY A 184 -0.42 4.49 -5.35
N SER A 185 -1.41 5.39 -5.45
CA SER A 185 -1.19 6.83 -5.46
C SER A 185 -0.52 7.30 -4.16
N PHE A 186 -0.94 6.77 -3.01
CA PHE A 186 -0.35 7.10 -1.72
C PHE A 186 1.13 6.69 -1.65
N ALA A 187 1.48 5.51 -2.18
CA ALA A 187 2.86 5.07 -2.30
C ALA A 187 3.69 5.99 -3.19
N VAL A 188 3.14 6.40 -4.34
CA VAL A 188 3.81 7.34 -5.26
C VAL A 188 4.05 8.69 -4.57
N ALA A 189 3.04 9.23 -3.88
CA ALA A 189 3.18 10.46 -3.11
C ALA A 189 4.25 10.32 -2.00
N ALA A 190 4.28 9.20 -1.29
CA ALA A 190 5.28 8.90 -0.27
C ALA A 190 6.72 8.84 -0.84
N VAL A 191 6.89 8.25 -2.03
CA VAL A 191 8.18 8.18 -2.72
C VAL A 191 8.62 9.57 -3.22
N PHE A 192 7.69 10.36 -3.74
CA PHE A 192 7.99 11.70 -4.29
C PHE A 192 8.29 12.72 -3.21
N SER A 193 7.62 12.63 -2.05
CA SER A 193 7.82 13.54 -0.92
C SER A 193 9.11 13.27 -0.15
N ASN A 194 9.69 12.07 -0.28
CA ASN A 194 10.89 11.66 0.43
C ASN A 194 12.14 11.58 -0.49
N PRO A 195 12.94 12.66 -0.59
CA PRO A 195 14.15 12.65 -1.41
C PRO A 195 15.29 11.79 -0.82
N ASN A 196 15.16 11.35 0.43
CA ASN A 196 16.22 10.66 1.15
C ASN A 196 16.17 9.13 1.00
N LEU A 197 15.16 8.59 0.32
CA LEU A 197 15.06 7.15 0.04
C LEU A 197 16.35 6.64 -0.64
N PHE A 198 16.78 5.45 -0.23
CA PHE A 198 17.96 4.83 -0.83
C PHE A 198 17.75 4.60 -2.33
N MET A 199 16.54 4.22 -2.73
CA MET A 199 16.16 4.04 -4.13
C MET A 199 16.52 5.26 -5.00
N TRP A 200 16.27 6.49 -4.55
CA TRP A 200 16.62 7.68 -5.33
C TRP A 200 18.14 7.81 -5.56
N ARG A 201 18.92 7.53 -4.52
CA ARG A 201 20.39 7.54 -4.62
C ARG A 201 20.88 6.45 -5.56
N PHE A 202 20.30 5.25 -5.47
CA PHE A 202 20.60 4.11 -6.33
C PHE A 202 20.29 4.40 -7.80
N LEU A 203 19.10 4.92 -8.10
CA LEU A 203 18.64 5.25 -9.45
C LEU A 203 19.43 6.41 -10.08
N ASN A 204 19.92 7.35 -9.28
CA ASN A 204 20.70 8.48 -9.78
C ASN A 204 22.15 8.11 -10.13
N LYS A 205 22.67 6.99 -9.63
CA LYS A 205 24.08 6.59 -9.85
C LYS A 205 24.38 6.17 -11.29
N SER A 206 23.48 5.43 -11.96
CA SER A 206 23.72 4.99 -13.34
C SER A 206 22.44 4.67 -14.10
N ARG A 207 22.48 4.69 -15.44
CA ARG A 207 21.37 4.21 -16.29
C ARG A 207 21.14 2.71 -16.12
N LEU A 208 22.21 1.94 -15.90
CA LEU A 208 22.11 0.50 -15.67
C LEU A 208 21.33 0.21 -14.39
N ASN A 209 21.55 0.97 -13.32
CA ASN A 209 20.79 0.84 -12.06
C ASN A 209 19.29 1.08 -12.28
N ARG A 210 18.94 2.10 -13.09
CA ARG A 210 17.54 2.37 -13.43
C ARG A 210 16.90 1.20 -14.18
N LEU A 211 17.62 0.64 -15.16
CA LEU A 211 17.15 -0.50 -15.94
C LEU A 211 17.03 -1.75 -15.07
N THR A 212 18.03 -2.06 -14.25
CA THR A 212 18.00 -3.22 -13.33
C THR A 212 16.85 -3.10 -12.32
N PHE A 213 16.68 -1.93 -11.70
CA PHE A 213 15.57 -1.72 -10.76
C PHE A 213 14.22 -1.83 -11.47
N ALA A 214 14.05 -1.19 -12.63
CA ALA A 214 12.82 -1.27 -13.39
C ALA A 214 12.47 -2.73 -13.77
N LEU A 215 13.46 -3.51 -14.21
CA LEU A 215 13.26 -4.92 -14.52
C LEU A 215 12.86 -5.72 -13.28
N LEU A 216 13.55 -5.57 -12.15
CA LEU A 216 13.21 -6.26 -10.90
C LEU A 216 11.79 -5.89 -10.41
N PHE A 217 11.50 -4.59 -10.36
CA PHE A 217 10.23 -4.06 -9.88
C PHE A 217 9.06 -4.44 -10.78
N ILE A 218 9.23 -4.43 -12.11
CA ILE A 218 8.17 -4.90 -13.04
C ILE A 218 8.01 -6.41 -12.94
N ASN A 219 9.12 -7.15 -12.85
CA ASN A 219 9.12 -8.61 -12.82
C ASN A 219 8.38 -9.18 -11.61
N GLN A 220 8.38 -8.48 -10.46
CA GLN A 220 7.63 -8.90 -9.26
C GLN A 220 6.10 -8.95 -9.47
N TYR A 221 5.58 -8.33 -10.53
CA TYR A 221 4.15 -8.38 -10.90
C TYR A 221 3.91 -9.16 -12.20
N VAL A 222 4.79 -9.01 -13.19
CA VAL A 222 4.64 -9.66 -14.51
C VAL A 222 4.91 -11.16 -14.46
N ALA A 223 5.97 -11.62 -13.77
CA ALA A 223 6.27 -13.05 -13.71
C ALA A 223 5.17 -13.87 -13.00
N PRO A 224 4.61 -13.43 -11.85
CA PRO A 224 3.45 -14.07 -11.23
C PRO A 224 2.27 -14.18 -12.18
N LEU A 225 1.99 -13.10 -12.91
CA LEU A 225 0.89 -13.04 -13.88
C LEU A 225 1.08 -14.09 -14.99
N LEU A 226 2.26 -14.12 -15.60
CA LEU A 226 2.57 -15.06 -16.68
C LEU A 226 2.49 -16.50 -16.18
N VAL A 227 3.04 -16.79 -15.00
CA VAL A 227 2.97 -18.13 -14.41
C VAL A 227 1.53 -18.53 -14.09
N GLY A 228 0.73 -17.59 -13.56
CA GLY A 228 -0.69 -17.82 -13.29
C GLY A 228 -1.51 -18.05 -14.56
N ILE A 229 -1.20 -17.37 -15.67
CA ILE A 229 -1.89 -17.60 -16.95
C ILE A 229 -1.48 -18.95 -17.57
N LEU A 230 -0.18 -19.30 -17.51
CA LEU A 230 0.36 -20.47 -18.23
C LEU A 230 0.19 -21.78 -17.48
N PHE A 231 0.30 -21.77 -16.14
CA PHE A 231 0.42 -22.99 -15.34
C PHE A 231 -0.74 -23.22 -14.39
N ARG A 232 -1.72 -22.31 -14.32
CA ARG A 232 -2.86 -22.51 -13.43
C ARG A 232 -3.76 -23.59 -13.99
N SER A 233 -3.81 -24.69 -13.24
CA SER A 233 -4.68 -25.81 -13.52
C SER A 233 -6.16 -25.37 -13.41
N PRO A 234 -7.03 -25.74 -14.37
CA PRO A 234 -8.47 -25.51 -14.29
C PRO A 234 -9.13 -26.14 -13.05
N GLN A 235 -8.46 -27.10 -12.41
CA GLN A 235 -8.91 -27.81 -11.23
C GLN A 235 -8.62 -27.06 -9.91
N LEU A 236 -7.79 -26.01 -9.92
CA LEU A 236 -7.60 -25.18 -8.72
C LEU A 236 -8.86 -24.36 -8.42
N SER A 237 -9.36 -24.48 -7.19
CA SER A 237 -10.43 -23.62 -6.69
C SER A 237 -10.00 -22.14 -6.72
N THR A 238 -10.96 -21.23 -6.97
CA THR A 238 -10.74 -19.78 -6.81
C THR A 238 -10.35 -19.38 -5.38
N ARG A 239 -10.49 -20.30 -4.42
CA ARG A 239 -10.13 -20.15 -3.01
C ARG A 239 -8.78 -20.79 -2.62
N SER A 240 -8.00 -21.29 -3.57
CA SER A 240 -6.69 -21.89 -3.31
C SER A 240 -5.54 -20.99 -3.75
N ILE A 241 -4.42 -21.07 -3.03
CA ILE A 241 -3.17 -20.38 -3.39
C ILE A 241 -2.51 -21.13 -4.54
N GLY A 242 -2.22 -20.42 -5.65
CA GLY A 242 -1.50 -20.99 -6.78
C GLY A 242 0.01 -20.68 -6.77
N ILE A 243 0.71 -21.17 -7.79
CA ILE A 243 2.16 -20.99 -7.97
C ILE A 243 2.51 -19.50 -8.13
N GLU A 244 1.61 -18.72 -8.73
CA GLU A 244 1.75 -17.28 -8.94
C GLU A 244 2.03 -16.52 -7.65
N PHE A 245 1.44 -16.92 -6.52
CA PHE A 245 1.70 -16.28 -5.22
C PHE A 245 3.15 -16.47 -4.78
N TYR A 246 3.67 -17.69 -4.88
CA TYR A 246 5.05 -17.99 -4.51
C TYR A 246 6.05 -17.25 -5.41
N VAL A 247 5.75 -17.14 -6.70
CA VAL A 247 6.54 -16.35 -7.65
C VAL A 247 6.52 -14.86 -7.28
N MET A 248 5.38 -14.33 -6.84
CA MET A 248 5.26 -12.94 -6.42
C MET A 248 6.11 -12.68 -5.17
N VAL A 249 6.00 -13.54 -4.16
CA VAL A 249 6.80 -13.47 -2.94
C VAL A 249 8.30 -13.54 -3.28
N ALA A 250 8.70 -14.47 -4.14
CA ALA A 250 10.09 -14.59 -4.59
C ALA A 250 10.58 -13.32 -5.30
N GLY A 251 9.75 -12.71 -6.16
CA GLY A 251 10.08 -11.46 -6.86
C GLY A 251 10.26 -10.26 -5.91
N VAL A 252 9.37 -10.12 -4.92
CA VAL A 252 9.49 -9.07 -3.90
C VAL A 252 10.74 -9.27 -3.05
N LEU A 253 10.97 -10.50 -2.56
CA LEU A 253 12.16 -10.81 -1.77
C LEU A 253 13.45 -10.60 -2.58
N ALA A 254 13.49 -11.00 -3.84
CA ALA A 254 14.65 -10.77 -4.71
C ALA A 254 14.95 -9.27 -4.87
N THR A 255 13.92 -8.44 -5.07
CA THR A 255 14.07 -6.99 -5.19
C THR A 255 14.59 -6.38 -3.88
N LEU A 256 14.01 -6.77 -2.74
CA LEU A 256 14.43 -6.28 -1.43
C LEU A 256 15.87 -6.70 -1.09
N ILE A 257 16.21 -7.97 -1.31
CA ILE A 257 17.57 -8.49 -1.08
C ILE A 257 18.56 -7.78 -1.99
N PHE A 258 18.23 -7.58 -3.27
CA PHE A 258 19.09 -6.84 -4.19
C PHE A 258 19.38 -5.41 -3.70
N LEU A 259 18.34 -4.67 -3.27
CA LEU A 259 18.51 -3.33 -2.74
C LEU A 259 19.32 -3.32 -1.44
N LEU A 260 19.07 -4.29 -0.54
CA LEU A 260 19.76 -4.40 0.74
C LEU A 260 21.26 -4.74 0.56
N ILE A 261 21.60 -5.66 -0.35
CA ILE A 261 23.00 -5.96 -0.69
C ILE A 261 23.67 -4.71 -1.27
N ASN A 262 23.01 -3.99 -2.18
CA ASN A 262 23.58 -2.76 -2.75
C ASN A 262 23.78 -1.66 -1.70
N ALA A 263 22.86 -1.53 -0.75
CA ALA A 263 23.00 -0.59 0.37
C ALA A 263 24.16 -0.99 1.28
N PHE A 264 24.30 -2.28 1.59
CA PHE A 264 25.36 -2.80 2.44
C PHE A 264 26.74 -2.70 1.79
N CYS A 265 26.90 -3.19 0.56
CA CYS A 265 28.17 -3.14 -0.17
C CYS A 265 28.68 -1.71 -0.37
N ARG A 266 27.78 -0.73 -0.49
CA ARG A 266 28.17 0.68 -0.58
C ARG A 266 28.82 1.17 0.71
N ASN A 267 28.21 0.87 1.86
CA ASN A 267 28.76 1.24 3.16
C ASN A 267 30.10 0.52 3.45
N CYS A 268 30.39 -0.60 2.80
CA CYS A 268 31.69 -1.29 2.92
C CYS A 268 32.79 -0.71 2.02
N LEU A 269 32.45 0.06 0.97
CA LEU A 269 33.43 0.62 0.03
C LEU A 269 33.77 2.10 0.31
N ASP A 270 33.02 2.74 1.21
CA ASP A 270 33.24 4.13 1.65
C ASP A 270 34.06 4.22 2.98
N TYR A 271 34.68 3.11 3.42
CA TYR A 271 35.70 3.03 4.50
C TYR A 271 37.04 2.53 3.94
#